data_AF-A0A830B7N9-F1
#
_entry.id   AF-A0A830B7N9-F1
#
_cell.length_a   1.000
_cell.length_b   1.000
_cell.length_c   1.000
_cell.angle_alpha   90.00
_cell.angle_beta   90.00
_cell.angle_gamma   90.00
#
_symmetry.space_group_name_H-M   'P 1'
#
loop_
_entity.id
_entity.type
_entity.pdbx_description
1 polymer ?
#
loop_
_entity_poly.entity_id
_entity_poly.type
_entity_poly.pdbx_seq_one_letter_code
_entity_poly.pdbx_strand_id
1 'polypeptide(L)' 'MGGGHGHDEPFYVHAKHMYNLDRMKHQQLKMTLGVFTAFSIGVGVPIFAVVFQQNKTASA' A
#
# COMPACT_ATOMS: atom_id res chain seq x y z
N MET A 1 -10.24 34.24 -31.88
CA MET A 1 -10.14 32.84 -32.38
C MET A 1 -8.67 32.50 -32.52
N GLY A 2 -8.21 31.43 -31.84
CA GLY A 2 -7.03 30.66 -32.24
C GLY A 2 -5.74 30.78 -31.41
N GLY A 3 -5.29 29.63 -30.88
CA GLY A 3 -3.91 29.31 -30.44
C GLY A 3 -3.72 29.33 -28.92
N GLY A 4 -3.28 28.29 -28.22
CA GLY A 4 -2.74 26.96 -28.52
C GLY A 4 -2.15 26.36 -27.22
N HIS A 5 -2.01 25.04 -27.16
CA HIS A 5 -1.44 24.19 -26.09
C HIS A 5 -2.38 23.70 -24.98
N GLY A 6 -2.93 22.51 -25.19
CA GLY A 6 -3.26 21.59 -24.11
C GLY A 6 -1.97 21.09 -23.45
N HIS A 7 -1.64 21.65 -22.30
CA HIS A 7 -0.76 21.01 -21.34
C HIS A 7 -1.63 20.54 -20.17
N ASP A 8 -2.02 19.28 -20.24
CA ASP A 8 -2.52 18.48 -19.13
C ASP A 8 -1.44 18.41 -18.04
N GLU A 9 -1.31 19.45 -17.22
CA GLU A 9 -0.42 19.39 -16.07
C GLU A 9 -0.97 18.37 -15.06
N PRO A 10 -0.16 17.39 -14.60
CA PRO A 10 -0.66 16.39 -13.68
C PRO A 10 -1.07 17.08 -12.37
N PHE A 11 -2.34 16.91 -11.97
CA PHE A 11 -2.92 17.43 -10.72
C PHE A 11 -2.03 17.21 -9.47
N TYR A 12 -1.10 16.27 -9.54
CA TYR A 12 -0.19 15.87 -8.48
C TYR A 12 1.08 16.73 -8.35
N VAL A 13 1.50 17.45 -9.40
CA VAL A 13 2.81 18.15 -9.41
C VAL A 13 2.73 19.52 -8.71
N HIS A 14 1.59 20.20 -8.80
CA HIS A 14 1.35 21.53 -8.19
C HIS A 14 0.32 21.49 -7.04
N ALA A 15 0.06 20.32 -6.44
CA ALA A 15 -0.91 20.19 -5.35
C ALA A 15 -0.40 20.83 -4.05
N LYS A 16 -1.29 21.55 -3.33
CA LYS A 16 -0.97 22.14 -2.01
C LYS A 16 -0.61 21.09 -0.94
N HIS A 17 -1.11 19.86 -1.09
CA HIS A 17 -0.81 18.74 -0.20
C HIS A 17 -0.17 17.61 -1.00
N MET A 18 0.93 17.06 -0.47
CA MET A 18 1.66 15.96 -1.11
C MET A 18 0.80 14.72 -1.35
N TYR A 19 -0.15 14.44 -0.45
CA TYR A 19 -1.06 13.32 -0.60
C TYR A 19 -2.50 13.80 -0.71
N ASN A 20 -3.20 13.31 -1.72
CA ASN A 20 -4.62 13.55 -1.90
C ASN A 20 -5.45 12.35 -1.41
N LEU A 21 -5.34 12.05 -0.11
CA LEU A 21 -5.97 10.87 0.49
C LEU A 21 -7.50 10.97 0.49
N ASP A 22 -8.05 12.16 0.70
CA ASP A 22 -9.50 12.43 0.77
C ASP A 22 -10.22 12.10 -0.56
N ARG A 23 -9.56 12.34 -1.69
CA ARG A 23 -10.11 11.99 -3.02
C ARG A 23 -9.96 10.50 -3.38
N MET A 24 -9.44 9.67 -2.47
CA MET A 24 -9.29 8.24 -2.74
C MET A 24 -10.66 7.55 -2.67
N LYS A 25 -11.13 7.00 -3.80
CA LYS A 25 -12.36 6.21 -3.82
C LYS A 25 -12.24 4.99 -2.88
N HIS A 26 -13.22 4.83 -1.99
CA HIS A 26 -13.26 3.82 -0.93
C HIS A 26 -12.05 3.88 0.02
N GLN A 27 -11.62 5.09 0.39
CA GLN A 27 -10.45 5.33 1.23
C GLN A 27 -10.45 4.49 2.51
N GLN A 28 -11.54 4.48 3.27
CA GLN A 28 -11.61 3.73 4.53
C GLN A 28 -11.37 2.23 4.32
N LEU A 29 -12.01 1.63 3.31
CA LEU A 29 -11.81 0.22 2.97
C LEU A 29 -10.37 -0.07 2.54
N LYS A 30 -9.76 0.79 1.72
CA LYS A 30 -8.38 0.60 1.25
C LYS A 30 -7.37 0.74 2.38
N MET A 31 -7.57 1.70 3.28
CA MET A 31 -6.68 1.91 4.41
C MET A 31 -6.80 0.77 5.43
N THR A 32 -8.01 0.29 5.74
CA THR A 32 -8.19 -0.85 6.65
C THR A 32 -7.61 -2.12 6.05
N LEU A 33 -7.85 -2.42 4.78
CA LEU A 33 -7.22 -3.56 4.11
C LEU A 33 -5.70 -3.42 4.08
N GLY A 34 -5.18 -2.24 3.77
CA GLY A 34 -3.74 -1.97 3.74
C GLY A 34 -3.07 -2.24 5.09
N VAL A 35 -3.64 -1.70 6.17
CA VAL A 35 -3.14 -1.93 7.55
C VAL A 35 -3.26 -3.41 7.93
N PHE A 36 -4.39 -4.03 7.65
CA PHE A 36 -4.63 -5.44 7.97
C PHE A 36 -3.63 -6.36 7.26
N THR A 37 -3.36 -6.13 5.97
CA THR A 37 -2.40 -6.90 5.20
C THR A 37 -0.98 -6.71 5.73
N ALA A 38 -0.55 -5.47 6.00
CA ALA A 38 0.78 -5.21 6.52
C ALA A 38 0.99 -5.90 7.89
N PHE A 39 0.01 -5.79 8.78
CA PHE A 39 0.05 -6.47 10.07
C PHE A 39 0.10 -8.00 9.92
N SER A 40 -0.76 -8.57 9.09
CA SER A 40 -0.83 -10.02 8.86
C SER A 40 0.50 -10.57 8.33
N ILE A 41 1.16 -9.88 7.41
CA ILE A 41 2.48 -10.29 6.92
C ILE A 41 3.53 -10.15 8.02
N GLY A 42 3.53 -9.03 8.76
CA GLY A 42 4.47 -8.76 9.83
C GLY A 42 4.45 -9.82 10.94
N VAL A 43 3.28 -10.37 11.27
CA VAL A 43 3.13 -11.44 12.27
C VAL A 43 3.24 -12.84 11.64
N GLY A 44 2.70 -13.04 10.44
CA GLY A 44 2.64 -14.33 9.78
C GLY A 44 4.01 -14.87 9.37
N VAL A 45 4.91 -14.02 8.86
CA VAL A 45 6.25 -14.45 8.41
C VAL A 45 7.09 -15.02 9.56
N PRO A 46 7.24 -14.35 10.72
CA PRO A 46 7.98 -14.90 11.86
C PRO A 46 7.41 -16.23 12.38
N ILE A 47 6.07 -16.35 12.47
CA ILE A 47 5.43 -17.60 12.92
C ILE A 47 5.77 -18.74 11.96
N PHE A 48 5.62 -18.50 10.65
CA PHE A 48 5.96 -19.48 9.63
C PHE A 48 7.43 -19.90 9.72
N ALA A 49 8.34 -18.94 9.93
CA ALA A 49 9.77 -19.23 10.07
C ALA A 49 10.06 -20.14 11.27
N VAL A 50 9.41 -19.91 12.41
CA VAL A 50 9.53 -20.77 13.61
C VAL A 50 9.02 -22.17 13.31
N VAL A 51 7.82 -22.31 12.74
CA VAL A 51 7.23 -23.62 12.38
C VAL A 51 8.14 -24.38 11.41
N PHE A 52 8.66 -23.70 10.39
CA PHE A 52 9.57 -24.29 9.42
C PHE A 52 10.85 -24.82 10.08
N GLN A 53 11.45 -24.05 11.00
CA GLN A 53 12.66 -24.47 11.70
C GLN A 53 12.40 -25.62 12.67
N GLN A 54 11.29 -25.59 13.42
CA GLN A 54 10.89 -26.69 14.29
C GLN A 54 10.66 -27.98 13.51
N ASN A 55 10.01 -27.92 12.35
CA ASN A 55 9.80 -29.07 11.48
C ASN A 55 11.12 -29.66 10.96
N LYS A 56 12.11 -28.81 10.64
CA LYS A 56 13.45 -29.29 10.25
C LYS A 56 14.17 -29.98 11.40
N THR A 57 14.10 -29.44 12.62
CA THR A 57 14.70 -30.06 13.81
C THR A 57 14.01 -31.37 14.19
N ALA A 58 12.68 -31.45 14.07
CA ALA A 58 11.92 -32.66 14.38
C ALA A 58 12.11 -33.79 13.34
N SER A 59 12.59 -33.46 12.14
CA SER A 59 12.85 -34.43 11.06
C SER A 59 14.30 -34.96 11.04
N ALA A 60 15.15 -34.51 11.97
CA ALA A 60 16.57 -34.86 12.08
C ALA A 60 16.84 -35.90 13.17
#